data_AF-A0AAF0QYK0-F1
#
_entry.id   AF-A0AAF0QYK0-F1
#
_cell.length_a   1.000
_cell.length_b   1.000
_cell.length_c   1.000
_cell.angle_alpha   90.00
_cell.angle_beta   90.00
_cell.angle_gamma   90.00
#
_symmetry.space_group_name_H-M   'P 1'
#
loop_
_entity.id
_entity.type
_entity.pdbx_description
1 polymer ?
#
loop_
_entity_poly.entity_id
_entity_poly.type
_entity_poly.pdbx_seq_one_letter_code
_entity_poly.pdbx_strand_id
1 'polypeptide(L)'
;MENSSPSTSRKRRRAGEPSPEPESDLNDDQLLSLEENFNFSDTLVALHMMRAHFPRIDKVSVQPFILWSQLYSSVKDRTQVDRELESLRREGVLRTFKLSTGQDDHAIMFLDDYLSQIERVSKRLETQKQEGLSVFEWFKEHVIHSKLDPSIGHEELVSGFLKAM
;
A
#
# COMPACT_ATOMS: atom_id res chain seq x y z
N MET A 1 52.00 49.44 -11.62
CA MET A 1 52.34 48.10 -11.09
C MET A 1 52.17 48.18 -9.59
N GLU A 2 50.97 47.86 -9.10
CA GLU A 2 50.69 47.82 -7.67
C GLU A 2 50.19 46.42 -7.33
N ASN A 3 51.07 45.63 -6.69
CA ASN A 3 50.75 44.34 -6.13
C ASN A 3 50.07 44.57 -4.77
N SER A 4 48.78 44.26 -4.70
CA SER A 4 48.04 44.20 -3.42
C SER A 4 47.94 42.74 -2.98
N SER A 5 48.42 42.46 -1.77
CA SER A 5 48.05 41.26 -1.01
C SER A 5 47.92 41.64 0.46
N PRO A 6 46.73 41.55 1.07
CA PRO A 6 46.59 41.72 2.49
C PRO A 6 46.27 40.40 3.22
N SER A 7 47.10 40.15 4.22
CA SER A 7 46.76 39.79 5.61
C SER A 7 45.63 38.81 5.92
N THR A 8 46.06 37.78 6.66
CA THR A 8 45.33 36.84 7.49
C THR A 8 44.18 37.46 8.31
N SER A 9 42.99 36.87 8.22
CA SER A 9 41.89 37.11 9.17
C SER A 9 41.14 35.81 9.45
N ARG A 10 41.43 35.22 10.61
CA ARG A 10 40.71 34.09 11.20
C ARG A 10 39.23 34.47 11.41
N LYS A 11 38.32 33.96 10.58
CA LYS A 11 36.87 34.08 10.80
C LYS A 11 36.37 32.83 11.53
N ARG A 12 35.98 33.02 12.79
CA ARG A 12 35.31 32.04 13.66
C ARG A 12 34.08 31.45 12.97
N ARG A 13 34.00 30.12 12.84
CA ARG A 13 32.79 29.40 12.40
C ARG A 13 31.74 29.42 13.52
N ARG A 14 30.55 29.93 13.22
CA ARG A 14 29.35 29.79 14.06
C ARG A 14 28.81 28.37 13.86
N ALA A 15 28.60 27.65 14.96
CA ALA A 15 27.88 26.40 15.00
C ALA A 15 26.36 26.67 14.97
N GLY A 16 25.60 25.91 14.19
CA GLY A 16 24.15 25.85 14.28
C GLY A 16 23.41 25.95 12.95
N GLU A 17 23.47 24.89 12.15
CA GLU A 17 22.39 24.49 11.24
C GLU A 17 22.24 22.97 11.38
N PRO A 18 21.06 22.43 11.75
CA PRO A 18 20.84 20.99 11.70
C PRO A 18 20.77 20.56 10.23
N SER A 19 21.54 19.52 9.91
CA SER A 19 21.51 18.82 8.62
C SER A 19 20.07 18.44 8.27
N PRO A 20 19.65 18.53 6.99
CA PRO A 20 18.46 17.81 6.57
C PRO A 20 18.69 16.32 6.83
N GLU A 21 17.69 15.68 7.46
CA GLU A 21 17.61 14.23 7.64
C GLU A 21 17.63 13.54 6.28
N PRO A 22 18.13 12.29 6.17
CA PRO A 22 18.26 11.63 4.89
C PRO A 22 16.87 11.44 4.27
N GLU A 23 16.73 12.01 3.07
CA GLU A 23 15.70 11.68 2.10
C GLU A 23 15.48 10.17 2.12
N SER A 24 14.23 9.76 2.35
CA SER A 24 13.85 8.37 2.24
C SER A 24 14.16 7.90 0.82
N ASP A 25 15.10 6.97 0.67
CA ASP A 25 15.37 6.24 -0.57
C ASP A 25 14.09 5.49 -1.00
N LEU A 26 13.20 6.20 -1.69
CA LEU A 26 12.24 5.58 -2.58
C LEU A 26 13.05 5.22 -3.83
N ASN A 27 13.22 3.93 -4.09
CA ASN A 27 13.94 3.47 -5.28
C ASN A 27 13.33 4.13 -6.53
N ASP A 28 14.13 4.86 -7.29
CA ASP A 28 13.71 5.55 -8.53
C ASP A 28 13.04 4.58 -9.51
N ASP A 29 13.45 3.30 -9.52
CA ASP A 29 12.83 2.24 -10.32
C ASP A 29 11.34 2.00 -9.99
N GLN A 30 10.90 2.36 -8.78
CA GLN A 30 9.52 2.23 -8.32
C GLN A 30 8.69 3.49 -8.63
N LEU A 31 9.35 4.64 -8.84
CA LEU A 31 8.74 5.86 -9.36
C LEU A 31 8.58 5.79 -10.89
N LEU A 32 9.56 5.22 -11.59
CA LEU A 32 9.54 5.07 -13.05
C LEU A 32 8.49 4.06 -13.52
N SER A 33 8.22 3.00 -12.76
CA SER A 33 7.11 2.07 -13.10
C SER A 33 5.72 2.67 -12.86
N LEU A 34 5.63 3.75 -12.06
CA LEU A 34 4.40 4.50 -11.84
C LEU A 34 4.06 5.42 -13.04
N GLU A 35 5.07 5.94 -13.73
CA GLU A 35 4.90 6.93 -14.80
C GLU A 35 4.36 6.34 -16.12
N GLU A 36 4.58 5.06 -16.41
CA GLU A 36 4.36 4.53 -17.77
C GLU A 36 2.92 4.11 -18.13
N ASN A 37 1.94 4.08 -17.21
CA ASN A 37 0.65 3.43 -17.50
C ASN A 37 -0.67 4.11 -17.09
N PHE A 38 -0.70 5.33 -16.52
CA PHE A 38 -1.96 5.83 -15.95
C PHE A 38 -2.51 7.12 -16.59
N ASN A 39 -3.76 7.05 -17.04
CA ASN A 39 -4.70 8.15 -16.86
C ASN A 39 -4.78 8.43 -15.35
N PHE A 40 -3.92 9.30 -14.82
CA PHE A 40 -3.87 9.60 -13.40
C PHE A 40 -5.16 10.28 -12.96
N SER A 41 -6.00 9.54 -12.25
CA SER A 41 -7.13 10.13 -11.55
C SER A 41 -6.70 10.66 -10.19
N ASP A 42 -7.35 11.73 -9.72
CA ASP A 42 -7.09 12.31 -8.40
C ASP A 42 -7.22 11.26 -7.28
N THR A 43 -8.11 10.27 -7.44
CA THR A 43 -8.29 9.16 -6.50
C THR A 43 -7.06 8.26 -6.44
N LEU A 44 -6.52 7.86 -7.59
CA LEU A 44 -5.35 6.98 -7.63
C LEU A 44 -4.12 7.68 -7.05
N VAL A 45 -3.94 8.97 -7.38
CA VAL A 45 -2.87 9.80 -6.82
C VAL A 45 -3.02 9.90 -5.30
N ALA A 46 -4.22 10.20 -4.79
CA ALA A 46 -4.48 10.27 -3.36
C ALA A 46 -4.17 8.94 -2.64
N LEU A 47 -4.55 7.80 -3.24
CA LEU A 47 -4.24 6.48 -2.70
C LEU A 47 -2.74 6.21 -2.63
N HIS A 48 -1.97 6.55 -3.68
CA HIS A 48 -0.52 6.41 -3.67
C HIS A 48 0.13 7.30 -2.61
N MET A 49 -0.31 8.56 -2.48
CA MET A 49 0.20 9.47 -1.46
C MET A 49 -0.08 8.94 -0.05
N MET A 50 -1.30 8.50 0.23
CA MET A 50 -1.66 7.92 1.53
C MET A 50 -0.88 6.64 1.84
N ARG A 51 -0.65 5.78 0.84
CA ARG A 51 0.20 4.59 0.97
C ARG A 51 1.64 4.97 1.33
N ALA A 52 2.20 6.00 0.69
CA ALA A 52 3.56 6.47 0.96
C ALA A 52 3.74 7.03 2.38
N HIS A 53 2.69 7.65 2.93
CA HIS A 53 2.68 8.16 4.31
C HIS A 53 2.50 7.08 5.38
N PHE A 54 2.32 5.81 5.00
CA PHE A 54 2.11 4.74 5.96
C PHE A 54 3.37 4.51 6.80
N PRO A 55 3.28 4.53 8.15
CA PRO A 55 4.44 4.37 9.01
C PRO A 55 5.12 3.01 8.81
N ARG A 56 6.43 3.03 8.55
CA ARG A 56 7.25 1.82 8.53
C ARG A 56 7.73 1.54 9.95
N ILE A 57 7.08 0.60 10.63
CA ILE A 57 7.45 0.20 11.99
C ILE A 57 8.22 -1.11 11.91
N ASP A 58 9.51 -1.10 12.26
CA ASP A 58 10.43 -2.25 12.11
C ASP A 58 9.95 -3.53 12.81
N LYS A 59 9.13 -3.40 13.85
CA LYS A 59 8.63 -4.53 14.67
C LYS A 59 7.26 -5.04 14.23
N VAL A 60 6.56 -4.30 13.38
CA VAL A 60 5.19 -4.61 12.95
C VAL A 60 5.12 -4.39 11.44
N SER A 61 5.38 -5.45 10.67
CA SER A 61 5.24 -5.43 9.21
C SER A 61 3.75 -5.56 8.84
N VAL A 62 3.00 -4.50 9.05
CA VAL A 62 1.64 -4.36 8.54
C VAL A 62 1.73 -3.62 7.20
N GLN A 63 1.08 -4.17 6.19
CA GLN A 63 1.03 -3.54 4.88
C GLN A 63 0.09 -2.33 4.91
N PRO A 64 0.37 -1.28 4.13
CA PRO A 64 -0.46 -0.09 4.12
C PRO A 64 -1.90 -0.37 3.71
N PHE A 65 -2.85 0.17 4.47
CA PHE A 65 -4.26 0.22 4.08
C PHE A 65 -4.81 1.62 4.34
N ILE A 66 -5.77 2.03 3.52
CA ILE A 66 -6.41 3.34 3.52
C ILE A 66 -7.88 3.16 3.87
N LEU A 67 -8.43 4.01 4.73
CA LEU A 67 -9.86 4.01 5.01
C LEU A 67 -10.61 4.86 3.97
N TRP A 68 -11.83 4.45 3.61
CA TRP A 68 -12.69 5.24 2.72
C TRP A 68 -12.91 6.66 3.25
N SER A 69 -13.07 6.79 4.57
CA SER A 69 -13.21 8.09 5.23
C SER A 69 -12.00 9.01 5.03
N GLN A 70 -10.78 8.45 4.94
CA GLN A 70 -9.55 9.21 4.63
C GLN A 70 -9.56 9.66 3.17
N LEU A 71 -9.93 8.76 2.24
CA LEU A 71 -9.99 9.06 0.82
C LEU A 71 -11.03 10.14 0.49
N TYR A 72 -12.24 10.04 1.03
CA TYR A 72 -13.29 11.05 0.86
C TYR A 72 -12.98 12.40 1.52
N SER A 73 -12.00 12.44 2.43
CA SER A 73 -11.51 13.69 3.01
C SER A 73 -10.44 14.35 2.12
N SER A 74 -9.75 13.56 1.29
CA SER A 74 -8.69 14.04 0.39
C SER A 74 -9.21 14.44 -1.00
N VAL A 75 -10.24 13.75 -1.51
CA VAL A 75 -10.80 14.00 -2.84
C VAL A 75 -12.21 14.59 -2.71
N LYS A 76 -12.47 15.69 -3.44
CA LYS A 76 -13.70 16.47 -3.28
C LYS A 76 -14.95 15.78 -3.84
N ASP A 77 -14.84 15.12 -5.00
CA ASP A 77 -15.96 14.46 -5.65
C ASP A 77 -16.08 12.99 -5.20
N ARG A 78 -16.98 12.74 -4.26
CA ARG A 78 -17.24 11.38 -3.73
C ARG A 78 -17.82 10.45 -4.80
N THR A 79 -18.63 10.96 -5.72
CA THR A 79 -19.26 10.12 -6.75
C THR A 79 -18.22 9.64 -7.75
N GLN A 80 -17.26 10.52 -8.08
CA GLN A 80 -16.12 10.14 -8.90
C GLN A 80 -15.25 9.09 -8.20
N VAL A 81 -14.92 9.30 -6.92
CA VAL A 81 -14.16 8.32 -6.11
C VAL A 81 -14.84 6.96 -6.12
N ASP A 82 -16.16 6.89 -5.93
CA ASP A 82 -16.89 5.62 -5.92
C ASP A 82 -16.79 4.89 -7.26
N ARG A 83 -16.93 5.61 -8.37
CA ARG A 83 -16.80 5.04 -9.73
C ARG A 83 -15.38 4.55 -10.01
N GLU A 84 -14.38 5.32 -9.60
CA GLU A 84 -12.98 4.98 -9.82
C GLU A 84 -12.53 3.82 -8.94
N LEU A 85 -12.91 3.79 -7.66
CA LEU A 85 -12.67 2.64 -6.78
C LEU A 85 -13.30 1.38 -7.34
N GLU A 86 -14.52 1.47 -7.87
CA GLU A 86 -15.19 0.34 -8.49
C GLU A 86 -14.46 -0.14 -9.76
N SER A 87 -13.94 0.77 -10.58
CA SER A 87 -13.10 0.43 -11.75
C SER A 87 -11.81 -0.26 -11.33
N LEU A 88 -11.05 0.36 -10.42
CA LEU A 88 -9.78 -0.16 -9.90
C LEU A 88 -9.93 -1.51 -9.21
N ARG A 89 -11.07 -1.73 -8.55
CA ARG A 89 -11.43 -3.03 -7.96
C ARG A 89 -11.69 -4.09 -9.03
N ARG A 90 -12.44 -3.76 -10.09
CA ARG A 90 -12.72 -4.68 -11.22
C ARG A 90 -11.48 -5.01 -12.03
N GLU A 91 -10.56 -4.07 -12.15
CA GLU A 91 -9.25 -4.23 -12.78
C GLU A 91 -8.27 -5.04 -11.91
N GLY A 92 -8.63 -5.33 -10.65
CA GLY A 92 -7.77 -6.09 -9.73
C GLY A 92 -6.59 -5.28 -9.20
N VAL A 93 -6.61 -3.95 -9.32
CA VAL A 93 -5.56 -3.07 -8.78
C VAL A 93 -5.71 -2.92 -7.26
N LEU A 94 -6.95 -2.83 -6.79
CA LEU A 94 -7.27 -2.60 -5.38
C LEU A 94 -8.12 -3.74 -4.80
N ARG A 95 -7.93 -3.98 -3.51
CA ARG A 95 -8.78 -4.84 -2.69
C ARG A 95 -9.50 -4.01 -1.64
N THR A 96 -10.81 -4.22 -1.53
CA THR A 96 -11.64 -3.58 -0.50
C THR A 96 -12.03 -4.59 0.57
N PHE A 97 -12.08 -4.14 1.83
CA PHE A 97 -12.46 -4.94 2.98
C PHE A 97 -13.49 -4.20 3.81
N LYS A 98 -14.50 -4.92 4.27
CA LYS A 98 -15.43 -4.40 5.27
C LYS A 98 -14.87 -4.64 6.66
N LEU A 99 -14.64 -3.58 7.43
CA LEU A 99 -14.17 -3.66 8.81
C LEU A 99 -15.38 -3.82 9.76
N SER A 100 -15.15 -4.43 10.93
CA SER A 100 -16.18 -4.65 11.96
C SER A 100 -16.22 -3.55 13.03
N THR A 101 -15.44 -2.49 12.87
CA THR A 101 -15.21 -1.44 13.88
C THR A 101 -16.28 -0.34 13.93
N GLY A 102 -17.18 -0.28 12.95
CA GLY A 102 -18.23 0.74 12.87
C GLY A 102 -19.18 0.54 11.67
N GLN A 103 -20.18 1.42 11.55
CA GLN A 103 -20.97 1.53 10.31
C GLN A 103 -20.09 2.20 9.24
N ASP A 104 -20.01 1.58 8.06
CA ASP A 104 -19.33 2.09 6.87
C ASP A 104 -17.79 2.21 6.92
N ASP A 105 -17.14 1.59 7.90
CA ASP A 105 -15.67 1.45 7.90
C ASP A 105 -15.23 0.43 6.83
N HIS A 106 -14.83 0.93 5.68
CA HIS A 106 -14.24 0.15 4.60
C HIS A 106 -12.75 0.50 4.46
N ALA A 107 -11.93 -0.55 4.36
CA ALA A 107 -10.51 -0.43 4.08
C ALA A 107 -10.22 -0.75 2.61
N ILE A 108 -9.24 -0.05 2.06
CA ILE A 108 -8.70 -0.22 0.72
C ILE A 108 -7.22 -0.58 0.88
N MET A 109 -6.76 -1.57 0.15
CA MET A 109 -5.35 -1.92 0.04
C MET A 109 -5.01 -2.20 -1.41
N PHE A 110 -3.79 -1.90 -1.83
CA PHE A 110 -3.32 -2.33 -3.14
C PHE A 110 -3.26 -3.86 -3.19
N LEU A 111 -3.67 -4.46 -4.31
CA LEU A 111 -3.69 -5.91 -4.41
C LEU A 111 -2.28 -6.49 -4.26
N ASP A 112 -1.26 -5.82 -4.81
CA ASP A 112 0.13 -6.23 -4.68
C ASP A 112 0.59 -6.26 -3.22
N ASP A 113 0.18 -5.28 -2.42
CA ASP A 113 0.49 -5.22 -0.99
C ASP A 113 -0.19 -6.38 -0.25
N TYR A 114 -1.43 -6.68 -0.60
CA TYR A 114 -2.19 -7.81 -0.05
C TYR A 114 -1.55 -9.16 -0.39
N LEU A 115 -1.20 -9.38 -1.66
CA LEU A 115 -0.55 -10.60 -2.11
C LEU A 115 0.81 -10.79 -1.42
N SER A 116 1.59 -9.73 -1.30
CA SER A 116 2.85 -9.72 -0.56
C SER A 116 2.64 -10.10 0.91
N GLN A 117 1.57 -9.62 1.54
CA GLN A 117 1.24 -9.99 2.93
C GLN A 117 0.91 -11.47 3.05
N ILE A 118 0.13 -11.99 2.11
CA ILE A 118 -0.31 -13.39 2.09
C ILE A 118 0.85 -14.32 1.86
N GLU A 119 1.78 -13.97 0.96
CA GLU A 119 2.99 -14.75 0.74
C GLU A 119 3.87 -14.80 2.00
N ARG A 120 4.02 -13.68 2.72
CA ARG A 120 4.75 -13.65 4.00
C ARG A 120 4.09 -14.55 5.05
N VAL A 121 2.75 -14.57 5.10
CA VAL A 121 1.99 -15.43 6.03
C VAL A 121 2.10 -16.89 5.63
N SER A 122 1.99 -17.23 4.34
CA SER A 122 2.15 -18.58 3.79
C SER A 122 3.52 -19.17 4.19
N LYS A 123 4.62 -18.45 3.92
CA LYS A 123 5.99 -18.87 4.31
C LYS A 123 6.13 -19.13 5.80
N ARG A 124 5.51 -18.28 6.63
CA ARG A 124 5.52 -18.47 8.10
C ARG A 124 4.72 -19.71 8.51
N LEU A 125 3.60 -19.98 7.85
CA LEU A 125 2.73 -21.11 8.12
C LEU A 125 3.39 -22.45 7.74
N GLU A 126 4.09 -22.48 6.60
CA GLU A 126 4.91 -23.60 6.15
C GLU A 126 6.02 -23.93 7.16
N THR A 127 6.73 -22.90 7.63
CA THR A 127 7.81 -23.04 8.62
C THR A 127 7.28 -23.62 9.95
N GLN A 128 6.07 -23.23 10.35
CA GLN A 128 5.44 -23.68 11.58
C GLN A 128 4.70 -25.03 11.45
N LYS A 129 4.66 -25.64 10.25
CA LYS A 129 3.93 -26.88 9.93
C LYS A 129 2.49 -26.88 10.46
N GLN A 130 1.79 -25.76 10.36
CA GLN A 130 0.43 -25.70 10.86
C GLN A 130 -0.53 -26.54 10.02
N GLU A 131 -1.48 -27.18 10.71
CA GLU A 131 -2.61 -27.83 10.06
C GLU A 131 -3.47 -26.79 9.33
N GLY A 132 -3.90 -27.09 8.10
CA GLY A 132 -4.69 -26.18 7.26
C GLY A 132 -3.94 -25.48 6.13
N LEU A 133 -2.65 -25.79 5.91
CA LEU A 133 -1.87 -25.29 4.78
C LEU A 133 -2.54 -25.54 3.42
N SER A 134 -3.12 -26.73 3.22
CA SER A 134 -3.83 -27.09 1.99
C SER A 134 -5.06 -26.21 1.75
N VAL A 135 -5.80 -25.87 2.81
CA VAL A 135 -6.96 -24.97 2.73
C VAL A 135 -6.52 -23.55 2.41
N PHE A 136 -5.41 -23.11 3.02
CA PHE A 136 -4.84 -21.78 2.79
C PHE A 136 -4.32 -21.61 1.35
N GLU A 137 -3.55 -22.56 0.83
CA GLU A 137 -3.07 -22.52 -0.55
C GLU A 137 -4.23 -22.63 -1.54
N TRP A 138 -5.22 -23.48 -1.29
CA TRP A 138 -6.42 -23.52 -2.11
C TRP A 138 -7.12 -22.15 -2.16
N PHE A 139 -7.33 -21.52 -0.99
CA PHE A 139 -7.96 -20.20 -0.90
C PHE A 139 -7.17 -19.15 -1.67
N LYS A 140 -5.84 -19.19 -1.55
CA LYS A 140 -4.93 -18.27 -2.23
C LYS A 140 -5.04 -18.38 -3.75
N GLU A 141 -4.97 -19.60 -4.28
CA GLU A 141 -5.02 -19.85 -5.73
C GLU A 141 -6.41 -19.60 -6.33
N HIS A 142 -7.47 -20.00 -5.62
CA HIS A 142 -8.81 -20.08 -6.22
C HIS A 142 -9.72 -18.92 -5.85
N VAL A 143 -9.51 -18.26 -4.69
CA VAL A 143 -10.43 -17.23 -4.17
C VAL A 143 -9.86 -15.83 -4.33
N ILE A 144 -8.59 -15.62 -4.01
CA ILE A 144 -8.03 -14.25 -3.96
C ILE A 144 -8.11 -13.56 -5.33
N HIS A 145 -7.73 -14.27 -6.40
CA HIS A 145 -7.68 -13.73 -7.76
C HIS A 145 -9.05 -13.68 -8.45
N SER A 146 -9.98 -14.56 -8.08
CA SER A 146 -11.29 -14.68 -8.74
C SER A 146 -12.38 -13.85 -8.07
N LYS A 147 -12.24 -13.57 -6.77
CA LYS A 147 -13.25 -12.88 -5.96
C LYS A 147 -12.71 -11.54 -5.52
N LEU A 148 -13.08 -10.50 -6.26
CA LEU A 148 -12.69 -9.10 -5.99
C LEU A 148 -13.72 -8.36 -5.12
N ASP A 149 -14.83 -9.01 -4.78
CA ASP A 149 -15.81 -8.49 -3.83
C ASP A 149 -15.28 -8.46 -2.40
N PRO A 150 -15.70 -7.46 -1.59
CA PRO A 150 -15.31 -7.34 -0.18
C PRO A 150 -15.93 -8.43 0.70
N SER A 151 -16.89 -9.19 0.17
CA SER A 151 -17.55 -10.30 0.85
C SER A 151 -17.63 -11.52 -0.06
N ILE A 152 -17.48 -12.69 0.54
CA ILE A 152 -17.74 -13.97 -0.11
C ILE A 152 -18.77 -14.75 0.70
N GLY A 153 -19.75 -15.33 0.03
CA GLY A 153 -20.78 -16.14 0.69
C GLY A 153 -20.19 -17.45 1.23
N HIS A 154 -20.66 -17.90 2.39
CA HIS A 154 -20.21 -19.17 2.97
C HIS A 154 -20.48 -20.37 2.04
N GLU A 155 -21.67 -20.42 1.44
CA GLU A 155 -22.03 -21.47 0.48
C GLU A 155 -21.12 -21.51 -0.74
N GLU A 156 -20.68 -20.34 -1.20
CA GLU A 156 -19.78 -20.21 -2.33
C GLU A 156 -18.37 -20.69 -1.99
N LEU A 157 -17.86 -20.36 -0.81
CA LEU A 157 -16.59 -20.89 -0.31
C LEU A 157 -16.63 -22.41 -0.19
N VAL A 158 -17.67 -22.95 0.44
CA VAL A 158 -17.82 -24.40 0.66
C VAL A 158 -17.98 -25.13 -0.69
N SER A 159 -18.81 -24.61 -1.59
CA SER A 159 -18.96 -25.20 -2.92
C SER A 159 -17.68 -25.13 -3.75
N GLY A 160 -16.91 -24.06 -3.65
CA GLY A 160 -15.63 -23.92 -4.34
C GLY A 160 -14.62 -24.95 -3.83
N PHE A 161 -14.49 -25.06 -2.51
CA PHE A 161 -13.53 -25.97 -1.88
C PHE A 161 -13.85 -27.43 -2.19
N LEU A 162 -15.12 -27.83 -2.08
CA LEU A 162 -15.56 -29.19 -2.37
C LEU A 162 -15.41 -29.60 -3.85
N LYS A 163 -15.39 -28.64 -4.79
CA LYS A 163 -15.19 -28.93 -6.22
C LYS A 163 -13.72 -29.11 -6.60
N ALA A 164 -12.80 -28.64 -5.75
CA ALA A 164 -11.37 -28.67 -6.01
C ALA A 164 -10.64 -29.82 -5.30
N MET A 165 -11.34 -30.59 -4.46
CA MET A 165 -10.89 -31.85 -3.86
C MET A 165 -11.45 -33.05 -4.62
#